data_AF-A0A0D3I6Y4-F1
#
_entry.id   AF-A0A0D3I6Y4-F1
#
_cell.length_a   1.000
_cell.length_b   1.000
_cell.length_c   1.000
_cell.angle_alpha   90.00
_cell.angle_beta   90.00
_cell.angle_gamma   90.00
#
_symmetry.space_group_name_H-M   'P 1'
#
loop_
_entity.id
_entity.type
_entity.pdbx_description
1 polymer ?
#
loop_
_entity_poly.entity_id
_entity_poly.type
_entity_poly.pdbx_seq_one_letter_code
_entity_poly.pdbx_strand_id
1 'polypeptide(L)'
;MGFASIYTKATSVIFGIYALQMILIPANMVTDHWDMPSTPGMEFWIRGHGVSLLVLCYLSMHVPTAVAAKAAFVLSLGIAIVYPFNAKFGYLTPGLPLKYPMHYVPEGLMLGLTGAGLAAVMESPGGVKTA
;
A
#
# COMPACT_ATOMS: atom_id res chain seq x y z
N MET A 1 13.40 -19.60 4.35
CA MET A 1 12.20 -18.97 3.78
C MET A 1 12.65 -18.16 2.57
N GLY A 2 12.08 -18.37 1.38
CA GLY A 2 12.47 -17.61 0.18
C GLY A 2 12.15 -16.12 0.32
N PHE A 3 12.83 -15.26 -0.44
CA PHE A 3 12.68 -13.81 -0.29
C PHE A 3 11.27 -13.34 -0.68
N ALA A 4 10.63 -13.96 -1.67
CA ALA A 4 9.23 -13.74 -2.02
C ALA A 4 8.25 -13.98 -0.86
N SER A 5 8.53 -14.97 0.00
CA SER A 5 7.71 -15.24 1.18
C SER A 5 7.92 -14.20 2.27
N ILE A 6 9.17 -13.76 2.49
CA ILE A 6 9.49 -12.66 3.41
C ILE A 6 8.81 -11.37 2.94
N TYR A 7 8.95 -11.04 1.67
CA TYR A 7 8.34 -9.87 1.04
C TYR A 7 6.81 -9.86 1.19
N THR A 8 6.15 -10.98 0.88
CA THR A 8 4.69 -11.11 1.00
C THR A 8 4.23 -10.86 2.44
N LYS A 9 4.91 -11.46 3.41
CA LYS A 9 4.58 -11.29 4.84
C LYS A 9 4.81 -9.86 5.31
N ALA A 10 5.95 -9.28 4.98
CA ALA A 10 6.27 -7.90 5.33
C ALA A 10 5.23 -6.93 4.75
N THR A 11 4.91 -7.09 3.46
CA THR A 11 3.88 -6.30 2.78
C THR A 11 2.52 -6.46 3.46
N SER A 12 2.11 -7.69 3.78
CA SER A 12 0.83 -7.96 4.47
C SER A 12 0.78 -7.34 5.87
N VAL A 13 1.88 -7.35 6.62
CA VAL A 13 1.95 -6.71 7.95
C VAL A 13 1.84 -5.19 7.81
N ILE A 14 2.60 -4.59 6.89
CA ILE A 14 2.60 -3.14 6.67
C ILE A 14 1.21 -2.66 6.24
N PHE A 15 0.65 -3.25 5.19
CA PHE A 15 -0.68 -2.88 4.72
C PHE A 15 -1.78 -3.25 5.72
N GLY A 16 -1.60 -4.31 6.51
CA GLY A 16 -2.50 -4.65 7.60
C GLY A 16 -2.53 -3.58 8.69
N ILE A 17 -1.37 -3.08 9.12
CA ILE A 17 -1.28 -1.97 10.09
C ILE A 17 -1.92 -0.70 9.52
N TYR A 18 -1.58 -0.32 8.29
CA TYR A 18 -2.19 0.82 7.62
C TYR A 18 -3.71 0.68 7.50
N ALA A 19 -4.19 -0.51 7.16
CA ALA A 19 -5.61 -0.79 7.05
C ALA A 19 -6.33 -0.65 8.40
N LEU A 20 -5.72 -1.10 9.50
CA LEU A 20 -6.24 -0.87 10.85
C LEU A 20 -6.26 0.61 11.19
N GLN A 21 -5.24 1.38 10.83
CA GLN A 21 -5.23 2.83 11.02
C GLN A 21 -6.33 3.52 10.21
N MET A 22 -6.52 3.14 8.94
CA MET A 22 -7.61 3.62 8.10
C MET A 22 -8.98 3.30 8.70
N ILE A 23 -9.15 2.13 9.33
CA ILE A 23 -10.42 1.73 9.93
C ILE A 23 -10.64 2.39 11.29
N LEU A 24 -9.62 2.55 12.13
CA LEU A 24 -9.79 2.99 13.52
C LEU A 24 -9.60 4.49 13.69
N ILE A 25 -8.63 5.07 12.98
CA ILE A 25 -8.19 6.46 13.09
C ILE A 25 -8.02 7.13 11.71
N PRO A 26 -9.06 7.12 10.84
CA PRO A 26 -8.94 7.65 9.47
C PRO A 26 -8.59 9.13 9.40
N ALA A 27 -8.91 9.93 10.43
CA ALA A 27 -8.54 11.34 10.44
C ALA A 27 -7.02 11.54 10.38
N ASN A 28 -6.25 10.70 11.11
CA ASN A 28 -4.79 10.69 11.09
C ASN A 28 -4.24 10.37 9.70
N MET A 29 -4.95 9.54 8.93
CA MET A 29 -4.62 9.25 7.54
C MET A 29 -4.77 10.46 6.61
N VAL A 30 -5.18 11.63 7.12
CA VAL A 30 -5.19 12.92 6.40
C VAL A 30 -4.34 13.95 7.16
N THR A 31 -4.54 14.11 8.46
CA THR A 31 -3.90 15.20 9.20
C THR A 31 -2.39 15.02 9.42
N ASP A 32 -1.89 13.78 9.32
CA ASP A 32 -0.47 13.50 9.55
C ASP A 32 0.38 13.76 8.29
N HIS A 33 -0.24 13.71 7.10
CA HIS A 33 0.47 13.77 5.82
C HIS A 33 0.10 15.00 4.96
N TRP A 34 -0.95 15.74 5.33
CA TRP A 34 -1.41 16.93 4.64
C TRP A 34 -1.71 18.07 5.61
N ASP A 35 -1.46 19.31 5.19
CA ASP A 35 -1.86 20.53 5.89
C ASP A 35 -3.31 20.90 5.55
N MET A 36 -4.23 19.97 5.84
CA MET A 36 -5.67 20.15 5.63
C MET A 36 -6.49 19.36 6.67
N PRO A 37 -7.73 19.79 6.96
CA PRO A 37 -8.60 19.05 7.87
C PRO A 37 -9.10 17.76 7.23
N SER A 38 -9.29 16.73 8.06
CA SER A 38 -10.10 15.56 7.70
C SER A 38 -11.58 15.94 7.65
N THR A 39 -12.30 15.43 6.66
CA THR A 39 -13.76 15.59 6.54
C THR A 39 -14.47 14.26 6.77
N PRO A 40 -15.72 14.24 7.26
CA PRO A 40 -16.47 12.99 7.44
C PRO A 40 -16.58 12.14 6.16
N GLY A 41 -16.70 12.79 4.99
CA GLY A 41 -16.72 12.10 3.69
C GLY A 41 -15.40 11.42 3.37
N MET A 42 -14.26 12.06 3.63
CA MET A 42 -12.93 11.45 3.46
C MET A 42 -12.77 10.24 4.40
N GLU A 43 -13.14 10.39 5.67
CA GLU A 43 -13.03 9.30 6.65
C GLU A 43 -13.87 8.08 6.26
N PHE A 44 -15.08 8.30 5.73
CA PHE A 44 -15.93 7.22 5.23
C PHE A 44 -15.22 6.40 4.13
N TRP A 45 -14.66 7.07 3.12
CA TRP A 45 -13.95 6.41 2.04
C TRP A 45 -12.66 5.72 2.50
N ILE A 46 -11.91 6.35 3.42
CA ILE A 46 -10.69 5.76 4.00
C ILE A 46 -11.01 4.47 4.75
N ARG A 47 -12.05 4.46 5.59
CA ARG A 47 -12.48 3.24 6.31
C ARG A 47 -12.85 2.11 5.35
N GLY A 48 -13.59 2.43 4.29
CA GLY A 48 -13.95 1.47 3.25
C GLY A 48 -12.72 0.87 2.56
N HIS A 49 -11.74 1.70 2.21
CA HIS A 49 -10.49 1.23 1.63
C HIS A 49 -9.68 0.33 2.59
N GLY A 50 -9.64 0.68 3.88
CA GLY A 50 -9.00 -0.15 4.90
C GLY A 50 -9.56 -1.58 4.94
N VAL A 51 -10.87 -1.76 4.83
CA VAL A 51 -11.47 -3.11 4.77
C VAL A 51 -10.97 -3.90 3.55
N SER A 52 -10.91 -3.26 2.39
CA SER A 52 -10.41 -3.90 1.17
C SER A 52 -8.93 -4.34 1.29
N LEU A 53 -8.09 -3.54 1.96
CA LEU A 53 -6.70 -3.89 2.24
C LEU A 53 -6.57 -5.06 3.22
N LEU A 54 -7.41 -5.13 4.26
CA LEU A 54 -7.43 -6.28 5.17
C LEU A 54 -7.79 -7.57 4.44
N VAL A 55 -8.78 -7.53 3.53
CA VAL A 55 -9.15 -8.69 2.71
C VAL A 55 -7.98 -9.12 1.82
N LEU A 56 -7.25 -8.19 1.19
CA LEU A 56 -6.05 -8.52 0.42
C LEU A 56 -4.94 -9.14 1.28
N CYS A 57 -4.73 -8.64 2.50
CA CYS A 57 -3.77 -9.22 3.43
C CYS A 57 -4.19 -10.64 3.85
N TYR A 58 -5.48 -10.84 4.14
CA TYR A 58 -6.04 -12.16 4.42
C TYR A 58 -5.80 -13.14 3.25
N LEU A 59 -6.17 -12.75 2.03
CA LEU A 59 -6.00 -13.61 0.85
C LEU A 59 -4.53 -13.92 0.57
N SER A 60 -3.63 -12.96 0.79
CA SER A 60 -2.17 -13.16 0.62
C SER A 60 -1.59 -14.26 1.51
N MET A 61 -2.27 -14.60 2.61
CA MET A 61 -1.90 -15.73 3.49
C MET A 61 -2.47 -17.07 3.05
N HIS A 62 -3.41 -17.09 2.10
CA HIS A 62 -4.17 -18.27 1.70
C HIS A 62 -3.96 -18.70 0.24
N VAL A 63 -3.18 -17.93 -0.53
CA VAL A 63 -2.80 -18.26 -1.91
C VAL A 63 -1.33 -18.68 -1.97
N PRO A 64 -0.89 -19.37 -3.05
CA PRO A 64 0.51 -19.73 -3.21
C PRO A 64 1.42 -18.50 -3.19
N THR A 65 2.61 -18.62 -2.57
CA THR A 65 3.58 -17.52 -2.41
C THR A 65 3.86 -16.75 -3.71
N ALA A 66 3.98 -17.45 -4.85
CA ALA A 66 4.22 -16.81 -6.13
C ALA A 66 3.07 -15.87 -6.55
N VAL A 67 1.82 -16.26 -6.26
CA VAL A 67 0.63 -15.43 -6.52
C VAL A 67 0.60 -14.26 -5.54
N ALA A 68 0.83 -14.54 -4.26
CA ALA A 68 0.84 -13.51 -3.22
C ALA A 68 1.92 -12.44 -3.46
N ALA A 69 3.13 -12.84 -3.84
CA ALA A 69 4.23 -11.92 -4.16
C ALA A 69 3.90 -11.02 -5.36
N LYS A 70 3.27 -11.58 -6.42
CA LYS A 70 2.80 -10.81 -7.57
C LYS A 70 1.69 -9.83 -7.19
N ALA A 71 0.71 -10.28 -6.39
CA ALA A 71 -0.35 -9.41 -5.90
C ALA A 71 0.19 -8.28 -5.01
N ALA A 72 1.11 -8.60 -4.09
CA ALA A 72 1.79 -7.63 -3.23
C ALA A 72 2.61 -6.60 -4.03
N PHE A 73 3.32 -7.04 -5.08
CA PHE A 73 4.05 -6.14 -5.97
C PHE A 73 3.11 -5.22 -6.75
N VAL A 74 2.05 -5.76 -7.36
CA VAL A 74 1.06 -4.96 -8.11
C VAL A 74 0.35 -3.96 -7.19
N LEU A 75 -0.03 -4.38 -5.99
CA LEU A 75 -0.60 -3.48 -4.97
C LEU A 75 0.39 -2.37 -4.62
N SER A 76 1.65 -2.72 -4.34
CA SER A 76 2.68 -1.75 -3.95
C SER A 76 2.94 -0.73 -5.06
N LEU A 77 3.11 -1.20 -6.29
CA LEU A 77 3.34 -0.35 -7.45
C LEU A 77 2.14 0.56 -7.73
N GLY A 78 0.92 -0.01 -7.69
CA GLY A 78 -0.31 0.74 -7.90
C GLY A 78 -0.48 1.86 -6.87
N ILE A 79 -0.34 1.55 -5.58
CA ILE A 79 -0.41 2.52 -4.49
C ILE A 79 0.71 3.57 -4.63
N ALA A 80 1.94 3.17 -4.92
CA ALA A 80 3.07 4.09 -5.08
C ALA A 80 2.78 5.17 -6.11
N ILE A 81 2.22 4.75 -7.26
CA ILE A 81 1.79 5.64 -8.34
C ILE A 81 0.65 6.52 -7.81
N VAL A 82 -0.53 5.96 -7.51
CA VAL A 82 -1.74 6.77 -7.31
C VAL A 82 -1.74 7.62 -6.04
N TYR A 83 -0.93 7.29 -5.03
CA TYR A 83 -0.86 8.00 -3.75
C TYR A 83 0.41 8.84 -3.59
N PRO A 84 1.50 8.40 -2.93
CA PRO A 84 2.56 9.32 -2.52
C PRO A 84 3.26 9.99 -3.71
N PHE A 85 3.46 9.31 -4.83
CA PHE A 85 4.11 9.93 -5.99
C PHE A 85 3.17 10.82 -6.79
N ASN A 86 1.89 10.47 -6.93
CA ASN A 86 0.91 11.43 -7.46
C ASN A 86 0.85 12.68 -6.58
N ALA A 87 0.84 12.53 -5.26
CA ALA A 87 0.77 13.67 -4.36
C ALA A 87 2.03 14.55 -4.41
N LYS A 88 3.21 13.93 -4.49
CA LYS A 88 4.50 14.62 -4.63
C LYS A 88 4.68 15.35 -5.95
N PHE A 89 4.39 14.67 -7.06
CA PHE A 89 4.70 15.16 -8.40
C PHE A 89 3.50 15.82 -9.10
N GLY A 90 2.29 15.65 -8.56
CA GLY A 90 1.07 16.35 -8.99
C GLY A 90 0.53 15.95 -10.36
N TYR A 91 0.85 14.76 -10.88
CA TYR A 91 0.51 14.39 -12.26
C TYR A 91 -0.96 13.96 -12.47
N LEU A 92 -1.70 13.56 -11.42
CA LEU A 92 -3.17 13.41 -11.45
C LEU A 92 -3.88 14.46 -10.59
N THR A 93 -3.26 14.87 -9.48
CA THR A 93 -3.86 15.78 -8.52
C THR A 93 -2.85 16.84 -8.11
N PRO A 94 -2.69 17.93 -8.90
CA PRO A 94 -1.69 18.96 -8.64
C PRO A 94 -2.02 19.81 -7.41
N GLY A 95 -0.98 20.32 -6.75
CA GLY A 95 -1.12 21.34 -5.70
C GLY A 95 -1.63 20.84 -4.34
N LEU A 96 -1.46 19.55 -4.03
CA LEU A 96 -1.84 19.03 -2.71
C LEU A 96 -0.96 19.62 -1.60
N PRO A 97 -1.54 20.01 -0.44
CA PRO A 97 -0.81 20.65 0.65
C PRO A 97 -0.05 19.60 1.47
N LEU A 98 1.05 19.09 0.94
CA LEU A 98 1.83 18.03 1.59
C LEU A 98 2.55 18.51 2.84
N LYS A 99 2.50 17.70 3.89
CA LYS A 99 3.17 17.97 5.16
C LYS A 99 4.49 17.19 5.26
N TYR A 100 5.60 17.90 5.11
CA TYR A 100 6.94 17.35 5.36
C TYR A 100 7.40 17.63 6.80
N PRO A 101 8.17 16.72 7.44
CA PRO A 101 8.81 15.52 6.87
C PRO A 101 7.91 14.28 6.81
N MET A 102 6.70 14.32 7.36
CA MET A 102 5.83 13.13 7.46
C MET A 102 5.49 12.50 6.12
N HIS A 103 5.36 13.29 5.05
CA HIS A 103 5.09 12.76 3.71
C HIS A 103 6.26 11.95 3.11
N TYR A 104 7.50 12.09 3.62
CA TYR A 104 8.61 11.23 3.19
C TYR A 104 8.42 9.75 3.57
N VAL A 105 7.64 9.46 4.62
CA VAL A 105 7.39 8.09 5.09
C VAL A 105 6.70 7.25 4.02
N PRO A 106 5.50 7.62 3.52
CA PRO A 106 4.84 6.84 2.47
C PRO A 106 5.64 6.84 1.16
N GLU A 107 6.36 7.91 0.81
CA GLU A 107 7.23 7.91 -0.38
C GLU A 107 8.33 6.85 -0.31
N GLY A 108 9.11 6.85 0.78
CA GLY A 108 10.22 5.91 0.98
C GLY A 108 9.73 4.48 1.15
N LEU A 109 8.64 4.29 1.90
CA LEU A 109 8.03 2.98 2.10
C LEU A 109 7.57 2.38 0.78
N MET A 110 6.84 3.14 -0.04
CA MET A 110 6.31 2.63 -1.29
C MET A 110 7.38 2.43 -2.35
N LEU A 111 8.44 3.27 -2.38
CA LEU A 111 9.62 3.03 -3.20
C LEU A 111 10.29 1.70 -2.82
N GLY A 112 10.51 1.48 -1.52
CA GLY A 112 11.14 0.27 -1.00
C GLY A 112 10.33 -1.00 -1.28
N LEU A 113 9.02 -0.98 -1.00
CA LEU A 113 8.14 -2.12 -1.27
C LEU A 113 8.02 -2.44 -2.76
N THR A 114 8.01 -1.42 -3.61
CA THR A 114 7.98 -1.62 -5.08
C THR A 114 9.28 -2.24 -5.58
N GLY A 115 10.44 -1.70 -5.14
CA GLY A 115 11.75 -2.24 -5.51
C GLY A 115 11.96 -3.67 -5.01
N ALA A 116 11.63 -3.94 -3.75
CA ALA A 116 11.68 -5.29 -3.17
C ALA A 116 10.71 -6.25 -3.86
N GLY A 117 9.51 -5.78 -4.24
CA GLY A 117 8.51 -6.57 -4.94
C GLY A 117 8.98 -7.05 -6.31
N LEU A 118 9.71 -6.21 -7.05
CA LEU A 118 10.31 -6.62 -8.32
C LEU A 118 11.25 -7.81 -8.15
N ALA A 119 12.16 -7.73 -7.17
CA ALA A 119 13.09 -8.82 -6.86
C ALA A 119 12.35 -10.10 -6.42
N ALA A 120 11.28 -9.96 -5.61
CA ALA A 120 10.46 -11.08 -5.15
C ALA A 120 9.72 -11.78 -6.31
N VAL A 121 9.20 -11.01 -7.26
CA VAL A 121 8.54 -11.57 -8.46
C VAL A 121 9.54 -12.30 -9.36
N MET A 122 10.75 -11.77 -9.51
CA MET A 122 11.82 -12.42 -10.29
C MET A 122 12.28 -13.75 -9.68
N GLU A 123 12.31 -13.87 -8.36
CA GLU A 123 12.60 -15.14 -7.65
C GLU A 123 11.48 -16.19 -7.84
N SER A 124 10.24 -15.74 -8.04
CA SER A 124 9.04 -16.60 -8.11
C SER A 124 8.33 -16.52 -9.46
N PRO A 125 8.95 -16.97 -10.57
CA PRO A 125 8.40 -16.79 -11.92
C PRO A 125 7.11 -17.59 -12.17
N GLY A 126 6.83 -18.62 -11.35
CA GLY A 126 5.71 -19.56 -11.50
C GLY A 126 4.39 -18.89 -11.91
N GLY A 127 3.84 -19.31 -13.05
CA GLY A 127 2.62 -18.76 -13.64
C GLY A 127 1.37 -19.10 -12.83
N VAL A 128 0.42 -18.16 -12.81
CA VAL A 128 -0.95 -18.46 -12.40
C VAL A 128 -1.54 -19.31 -13.52
N LYS A 129 -1.82 -20.59 -13.27
CA LYS A 129 -2.77 -21.32 -14.12
C LYS A 129 -4.12 -20.65 -13.87
N THR A 130 -4.61 -19.92 -14.86
CA THR A 130 -5.95 -19.32 -14.82
C THR A 130 -6.97 -20.44 -14.63
N ALA A 131 -7.95 -20.21 -13.77
CA ALA A 131 -9.09 -21.11 -13.61
C ALA A 131 -9.93 -21.16 -14.89
#